data_AF-A0A2U3L4F3-F1
#
_entry.id   AF-A0A2U3L4F3-F1
#
_cell.length_a   1.000
_cell.length_b   1.000
_cell.length_c   1.000
_cell.angle_alpha   90.00
_cell.angle_beta   90.00
_cell.angle_gamma   90.00
#
_symmetry.space_group_name_H-M   'P 1'
#
loop_
_entity.id
_entity.type
_entity.pdbx_description
1 polymer ?
#
loop_
_entity_poly.entity_id
_entity_poly.type
_entity_poly.pdbx_seq_one_letter_code
_entity_poly.pdbx_strand_id
1 'polypeptide(L)'
;MKGKWFSIAVLMVVGAMLMSQPSCARSQQLVAITLQPSGGFVFEGYNAAGQFTAYGSFIHPPENKDISDKVVWTLDIANFGTITQTGLVTYTRTDGCGSGLVNATYNNPPGNPSGSVVLGSAPVSGWNNANCK
;
A
#
# COMPACT_ATOMS: atom_id res chain seq x y z
N MET A 1 9.56 -47.86 40.42
CA MET A 1 8.68 -46.67 40.29
C MET A 1 9.41 -45.39 39.84
N LYS A 2 10.76 -45.30 39.87
CA LYS A 2 11.52 -44.09 39.50
C LYS A 2 11.57 -43.75 37.99
N GLY A 3 11.48 -44.74 37.09
CA GLY A 3 11.58 -44.51 35.64
C GLY A 3 10.38 -43.81 34.98
N LYS A 4 9.17 -43.98 35.54
CA LYS A 4 7.95 -43.37 34.98
C LYS A 4 7.88 -41.85 35.17
N TRP A 5 8.54 -41.33 36.21
CA TRP A 5 8.53 -39.90 36.52
C TRP A 5 9.44 -39.10 35.59
N PHE A 6 10.57 -39.69 35.17
CA PHE A 6 11.47 -39.09 34.18
C PHE A 6 10.80 -38.97 32.80
N SER A 7 10.00 -39.96 32.38
CA SER A 7 9.27 -39.88 31.11
C SER A 7 8.24 -38.74 31.07
N ILE A 8 7.58 -38.45 32.19
CA ILE A 8 6.61 -37.34 32.28
C ILE A 8 7.32 -35.99 32.20
N ALA A 9 8.46 -35.85 32.88
CA ALA A 9 9.26 -34.62 32.85
C ALA A 9 9.77 -34.30 31.43
N VAL A 10 10.23 -35.32 30.68
CA VAL A 10 10.67 -35.15 29.29
C VAL A 10 9.51 -34.73 28.38
N LEU A 11 8.31 -35.31 28.55
CA LEU A 11 7.15 -34.96 27.74
C LEU A 11 6.71 -33.50 27.93
N MET A 12 6.77 -32.97 29.16
CA MET A 12 6.44 -31.58 29.44
C MET A 12 7.43 -30.59 28.83
N VAL A 13 8.73 -30.91 28.82
CA VAL A 13 9.75 -30.06 28.19
C VAL A 13 9.57 -30.00 26.67
N VAL A 14 9.30 -31.14 26.03
CA VAL A 14 8.99 -31.18 24.59
C VAL A 14 7.69 -30.43 24.28
N GLY A 15 6.65 -30.58 25.11
CA GLY A 15 5.40 -29.83 24.97
C GLY A 15 5.58 -28.31 25.05
N ALA A 16 6.39 -27.83 26.00
CA ALA A 16 6.71 -26.42 26.14
C ALA A 16 7.54 -25.88 24.96
N MET A 17 8.46 -26.67 24.41
CA MET A 17 9.22 -26.31 23.21
C MET A 17 8.37 -26.28 21.94
N LEU A 18 7.36 -27.15 21.83
CA LEU A 18 6.43 -27.14 20.70
C LEU A 18 5.44 -25.97 20.78
N MET A 19 5.06 -25.56 22.00
CA MET A 19 4.23 -24.35 22.22
C MET A 19 5.01 -23.04 22.08
N SER A 20 6.35 -23.05 22.15
CA SER A 20 7.17 -21.86 21.91
C SER A 20 7.55 -21.64 20.45
N GLN A 21 7.11 -22.52 19.54
CA GLN A 21 7.32 -22.32 18.11
C GLN A 21 6.42 -21.17 17.65
N PRO A 22 6.96 -20.03 17.20
CA PRO A 22 6.18 -18.92 16.65
C PRO A 22 5.74 -19.29 15.22
N SER A 23 5.08 -20.44 15.05
CA SER A 23 4.64 -20.98 13.76
C SER A 23 3.60 -20.10 13.06
N CYS A 24 3.07 -19.08 13.75
CA CYS A 24 2.21 -18.02 13.22
C CYS A 24 2.91 -16.68 12.98
N ALA A 25 4.21 -16.52 13.27
CA ALA A 25 4.94 -15.25 13.10
C ALA A 25 5.53 -15.09 11.69
N ARG A 26 4.74 -15.36 10.64
CA ARG A 26 5.13 -14.98 9.27
C ARG A 26 4.90 -13.47 9.12
N SER A 27 5.88 -12.75 8.61
CA SER A 27 5.75 -11.31 8.34
C SER A 27 4.58 -11.05 7.40
N GLN A 28 3.75 -10.03 7.70
CA GLN A 28 2.65 -9.61 6.85
C GLN A 28 3.19 -9.16 5.48
N GLN A 29 2.96 -9.99 4.46
CA GLN A 29 3.37 -9.70 3.09
C GLN A 29 2.25 -8.99 2.34
N LEU A 30 2.53 -7.77 1.89
CA LEU A 30 1.70 -7.03 0.95
C LEU A 30 1.86 -7.63 -0.46
N VAL A 31 0.75 -7.88 -1.15
CA VAL A 31 0.77 -8.44 -2.51
C VAL A 31 0.10 -7.54 -3.55
N ALA A 32 -0.78 -6.63 -3.13
CA ALA A 32 -1.46 -5.73 -4.04
C ALA A 32 -1.80 -4.40 -3.35
N ILE A 33 -1.87 -3.33 -4.13
CA ILE A 33 -2.37 -2.01 -3.70
C ILE A 33 -3.48 -1.61 -4.65
N THR A 34 -4.63 -1.22 -4.09
CA THR A 34 -5.74 -0.65 -4.85
C THR A 34 -5.95 0.78 -4.38
N LEU A 35 -6.05 1.70 -5.34
CA LEU A 35 -6.37 3.10 -5.08
C LEU A 35 -7.89 3.32 -5.15
N GLN A 36 -8.41 4.14 -4.26
CA GLN A 36 -9.80 4.60 -4.26
C GLN A 36 -9.84 6.13 -4.32
N PRO A 37 -10.64 6.73 -5.23
CA PRO A 37 -11.43 6.09 -6.27
C PRO A 37 -10.56 5.42 -7.34
N SER A 38 -10.88 4.17 -7.70
CA SER A 38 -10.15 3.42 -8.73
C SER A 38 -10.30 4.01 -10.14
N GLY A 39 -11.45 4.65 -10.39
CA GLY A 39 -11.70 5.41 -11.62
C GLY A 39 -10.96 6.74 -11.70
N GLY A 40 -10.22 7.13 -10.65
CA GLY A 40 -9.45 8.36 -10.65
C GLY A 40 -10.23 9.63 -10.40
N PHE A 41 -9.62 10.76 -10.74
CA PHE A 41 -10.25 12.09 -10.70
C PHE A 41 -10.12 12.83 -12.02
N VAL A 42 -11.18 13.58 -12.35
CA VAL A 42 -11.15 14.63 -13.38
C VAL A 42 -11.17 15.98 -12.66
N PHE A 43 -10.15 16.81 -12.89
CA PHE A 43 -9.98 18.08 -12.19
C PHE A 43 -10.57 19.24 -13.02
N GLU A 44 -11.56 19.91 -12.45
CA GLU A 44 -12.34 20.99 -13.09
C GLU A 44 -11.73 22.39 -12.86
N GLY A 45 -10.41 22.50 -13.04
CA GLY A 45 -9.70 23.78 -13.02
C GLY A 45 -8.76 23.98 -11.84
N TYR A 46 -8.10 25.14 -11.83
CA TYR A 46 -7.01 25.46 -10.91
C TYR A 46 -7.43 25.31 -9.43
N ASN A 47 -6.55 24.70 -8.63
CA ASN A 47 -6.76 24.34 -7.23
C ASN A 47 -7.86 23.30 -6.96
N ALA A 48 -8.45 22.67 -7.98
CA ALA A 48 -9.28 21.50 -7.75
C ALA A 48 -8.45 20.41 -7.07
N ALA A 49 -9.02 19.74 -6.08
CA ALA A 49 -8.33 18.74 -5.27
C ALA A 49 -9.11 17.42 -5.22
N GLY A 50 -8.38 16.32 -5.17
CA GLY A 50 -8.91 14.96 -5.16
C GLY A 50 -8.08 14.11 -4.20
N GLN A 51 -8.74 13.45 -3.27
CA GLN A 51 -8.09 12.62 -2.25
C GLN A 51 -8.14 11.16 -2.68
N PHE A 52 -6.97 10.54 -2.81
CA PHE A 52 -6.87 9.09 -2.98
C PHE A 52 -6.64 8.40 -1.64
N THR A 53 -7.20 7.20 -1.50
CA THR A 53 -6.91 6.27 -0.40
C THR A 53 -6.27 5.02 -0.97
N ALA A 54 -5.17 4.56 -0.39
CA ALA A 54 -4.48 3.34 -0.80
C ALA A 54 -4.83 2.18 0.12
N TYR A 55 -5.49 1.15 -0.43
CA TYR A 55 -5.77 -0.09 0.29
C TYR A 55 -4.78 -1.18 -0.11
N GLY A 56 -4.04 -1.68 0.87
CA GLY A 56 -3.11 -2.78 0.71
C GLY A 56 -3.74 -4.12 1.03
N SER A 57 -3.56 -5.11 0.16
CA SER A 57 -3.99 -6.49 0.39
C SER A 57 -2.82 -7.35 0.87
N PHE A 58 -2.96 -7.93 2.05
CA PHE A 58 -1.98 -8.78 2.71
C PHE A 58 -2.42 -10.25 2.65
N ILE A 59 -1.47 -11.19 2.59
CA ILE A 59 -1.78 -12.63 2.45
C ILE A 59 -1.67 -13.44 3.74
N HIS A 60 -1.03 -12.92 4.79
CA HIS A 60 -0.83 -13.67 6.05
C HIS A 60 -0.74 -12.75 7.28
N PRO A 61 -1.78 -12.65 8.11
CA PRO A 61 -3.16 -13.09 7.80
C PRO A 61 -3.73 -12.32 6.60
N PRO A 62 -4.66 -12.92 5.83
CA PRO A 62 -5.37 -12.22 4.77
C PRO A 62 -6.15 -11.03 5.30
N GLU A 63 -5.82 -9.83 4.86
CA GLU A 63 -6.44 -8.60 5.34
C GLU A 63 -6.26 -7.47 4.33
N ASN A 64 -7.25 -6.59 4.23
CA ASN A 64 -7.14 -5.34 3.49
C ASN A 64 -7.04 -4.18 4.49
N LYS A 65 -5.99 -3.37 4.38
CA LYS A 65 -5.74 -2.22 5.27
C LYS A 65 -5.58 -0.94 4.49
N ASP A 66 -6.00 0.16 5.07
CA ASP A 66 -5.57 1.48 4.62
C ASP A 66 -4.07 1.63 4.90
N ILE A 67 -3.31 1.89 3.84
CA ILE A 67 -1.87 2.10 3.86
C ILE A 67 -1.49 3.46 3.27
N SER A 68 -2.43 4.41 3.20
CA SER A 68 -2.23 5.73 2.60
C SER A 68 -1.03 6.48 3.19
N ASP A 69 -0.79 6.33 4.49
CA ASP A 69 0.36 6.95 5.19
C ASP A 69 1.66 6.11 5.12
N LYS A 70 1.63 4.98 4.41
CA LYS A 70 2.76 4.03 4.31
C LYS A 70 3.31 3.91 2.89
N VAL A 71 2.51 4.28 1.89
CA VAL A 71 2.94 4.29 0.48
C VAL A 71 3.68 5.59 0.15
N VAL A 72 4.55 5.50 -0.84
CA VAL A 72 5.14 6.67 -1.48
C VAL A 72 4.23 7.07 -2.62
N TRP A 73 3.68 8.28 -2.52
CA TRP A 73 2.81 8.87 -3.53
C TRP A 73 3.61 9.63 -4.58
N THR A 74 3.31 9.38 -5.86
CA THR A 74 3.94 10.07 -6.99
C THR A 74 2.91 10.36 -8.09
N LEU A 75 3.18 11.39 -8.87
CA LEU A 75 2.44 11.75 -10.09
C LEU A 75 3.36 11.55 -11.29
N ASP A 76 2.91 10.84 -12.32
CA ASP A 76 3.72 10.58 -13.53
C ASP A 76 3.62 11.68 -14.61
N ILE A 77 3.02 12.83 -14.25
CA ILE A 77 2.74 13.93 -15.17
C ILE A 77 3.46 15.19 -14.73
N ALA A 78 4.34 15.69 -15.59
CA ALA A 78 5.00 16.97 -15.35
C ALA A 78 3.99 18.13 -15.39
N ASN A 79 4.14 19.08 -14.46
CA ASN A 79 3.35 20.31 -14.40
C ASN A 79 1.82 20.10 -14.33
N PHE A 80 1.33 18.96 -13.84
CA PHE A 80 -0.11 18.70 -13.64
C PHE A 80 -0.62 19.26 -12.31
N GLY A 81 0.12 18.98 -11.25
CA GLY A 81 -0.29 19.30 -9.90
C GLY A 81 0.74 18.87 -8.87
N THR A 82 0.36 18.98 -7.61
CA THR A 82 1.12 18.44 -6.48
C THR A 82 0.37 17.26 -5.89
N ILE A 83 1.11 16.35 -5.25
CA ILE A 83 0.55 15.26 -4.46
C ILE A 83 1.17 15.27 -3.07
N THR A 84 0.36 15.15 -2.03
CA THR A 84 0.83 15.06 -0.64
C THR A 84 1.25 13.64 -0.29
N GLN A 85 1.97 13.48 0.83
CA GLN A 85 2.31 12.16 1.38
C GLN A 85 1.10 11.35 1.86
N THR A 86 -0.10 11.95 1.89
CA THR A 86 -1.35 11.29 2.26
C THR A 86 -2.24 11.02 1.04
N GLY A 87 -1.76 11.28 -0.19
CA GLY A 87 -2.52 11.02 -1.42
C GLY A 87 -3.50 12.12 -1.85
N LEU A 88 -3.38 13.34 -1.30
CA LEU A 88 -4.15 14.49 -1.76
C LEU A 88 -3.47 15.07 -3.01
N VAL A 89 -4.15 15.01 -4.14
CA VAL A 89 -3.72 15.65 -5.38
C VAL A 89 -4.38 17.01 -5.50
N THR A 90 -3.57 18.04 -5.77
CA THR A 90 -4.05 19.40 -6.08
C THR A 90 -3.63 19.75 -7.48
N TYR A 91 -4.59 20.03 -8.34
CA TYR A 91 -4.37 20.41 -9.72
C TYR A 91 -3.93 21.88 -9.82
N THR A 92 -2.81 22.14 -10.50
CA THR A 92 -2.19 23.48 -10.51
C THR A 92 -2.19 24.14 -11.87
N ARG A 93 -2.84 23.54 -12.87
CA ARG A 93 -2.94 24.15 -14.21
C ARG A 93 -4.26 24.90 -14.35
N THR A 94 -4.23 25.99 -15.11
CA THR A 94 -5.41 26.77 -15.48
C THR A 94 -6.00 26.34 -16.81
N ASP A 95 -5.20 25.66 -17.64
CA ASP A 95 -5.57 25.29 -18.99
C ASP A 95 -6.38 24.01 -19.06
N GLY A 96 -6.69 23.33 -17.95
CA GLY A 96 -7.50 22.11 -17.90
C GLY A 96 -6.85 20.87 -18.53
N CYS A 97 -5.59 20.97 -18.94
CA CYS A 97 -4.87 19.95 -19.69
C CYS A 97 -4.10 18.96 -18.81
N GLY A 98 -3.73 17.84 -19.44
CA GLY A 98 -2.86 16.83 -18.86
C GLY A 98 -3.63 15.60 -18.40
N SER A 99 -2.99 14.45 -18.57
CA SER A 99 -3.49 13.15 -18.14
C SER A 99 -2.35 12.20 -17.85
N GLY A 100 -2.57 11.30 -16.91
CA GLY A 100 -1.62 10.28 -16.52
C GLY A 100 -2.09 9.61 -15.24
N LEU A 101 -1.15 9.21 -14.39
CA LEU A 101 -1.38 8.33 -13.26
C LEU A 101 -0.86 8.91 -11.96
N VAL A 102 -1.65 8.67 -10.92
CA VAL A 102 -1.20 8.70 -9.53
C VAL A 102 -0.72 7.30 -9.18
N ASN A 103 0.47 7.22 -8.61
CA ASN A 103 1.13 5.98 -8.24
C ASN A 103 1.35 5.94 -6.72
N ALA A 104 0.91 4.86 -6.09
CA ALA A 104 1.18 4.53 -4.70
C ALA A 104 2.10 3.32 -4.65
N THR A 105 3.31 3.52 -4.15
CA THR A 105 4.37 2.51 -4.14
C THR A 105 4.69 2.07 -2.72
N TYR A 106 4.82 0.76 -2.50
CA TYR A 106 5.25 0.21 -1.22
C TYR A 106 6.38 -0.80 -1.43
N ASN A 107 7.44 -0.66 -0.65
CA ASN A 107 8.54 -1.62 -0.63
C ASN A 107 8.27 -2.68 0.43
N ASN A 108 8.43 -3.95 0.08
CA ASN A 108 8.27 -5.08 0.99
C ASN A 108 9.62 -5.79 1.20
N PRO A 109 10.18 -5.81 2.43
CA PRO A 109 9.68 -5.17 3.65
C PRO A 109 9.80 -3.63 3.62
N PRO A 110 8.98 -2.90 4.41
CA PRO A 110 8.93 -1.43 4.39
C PRO A 110 10.29 -0.80 4.64
N GLY A 111 10.64 0.21 3.83
CA GLY A 111 11.90 0.94 3.93
C GLY A 111 13.11 0.25 3.30
N ASN A 112 12.97 -0.96 2.71
CA ASN A 112 14.05 -1.61 1.99
C ASN A 112 13.91 -1.39 0.46
N PRO A 113 14.70 -0.48 -0.16
CA PRO A 113 14.61 -0.21 -1.59
C PRO A 113 15.07 -1.39 -2.48
N SER A 114 15.77 -2.38 -1.90
CA SER A 114 16.14 -3.63 -2.60
C SER A 114 15.10 -4.74 -2.43
N GLY A 115 13.99 -4.46 -1.73
CA GLY A 115 12.88 -5.39 -1.53
C GLY A 115 11.95 -5.48 -2.75
N SER A 116 10.88 -6.26 -2.62
CA SER A 116 9.83 -6.32 -3.64
C SER A 116 9.04 -5.02 -3.65
N VAL A 117 8.81 -4.44 -4.84
CA VAL A 117 8.00 -3.23 -4.99
C VAL A 117 6.58 -3.63 -5.38
N VAL A 118 5.59 -3.14 -4.63
CA VAL A 118 4.17 -3.27 -4.96
C VAL A 118 3.67 -1.89 -5.38
N LEU A 119 2.99 -1.83 -6.52
CA LEU A 119 2.50 -0.59 -7.12
C LEU A 119 0.98 -0.66 -7.27
N GLY A 120 0.29 0.38 -6.81
CA GLY A 120 -1.10 0.68 -7.17
C GLY A 120 -1.13 1.97 -7.98
N SER A 121 -1.97 2.04 -9.02
CA SER A 121 -2.12 3.23 -9.85
C SER A 121 -3.58 3.55 -10.14
N ALA A 122 -3.88 4.84 -10.32
CA ALA A 122 -5.20 5.35 -10.67
C ALA A 122 -5.06 6.55 -11.59
N PRO A 123 -5.97 6.71 -12.57
CA PRO A 123 -5.85 7.79 -13.54
C PRO A 123 -6.18 9.15 -12.93
N VAL A 124 -5.58 10.19 -13.49
CA VAL A 124 -5.97 11.58 -13.26
C VAL A 124 -5.95 12.33 -14.58
N SER A 125 -6.88 13.25 -14.76
CA SER A 125 -6.91 14.10 -15.94
C SER A 125 -7.50 15.47 -15.63
N GLY A 126 -7.09 16.48 -16.38
CA GLY A 126 -7.79 17.76 -16.39
C GLY A 126 -9.07 17.69 -17.24
N TRP A 127 -10.05 18.52 -16.92
CA TRP A 127 -11.37 18.52 -17.56
C TRP A 127 -11.34 18.69 -19.08
N ASN A 128 -10.41 19.47 -19.63
CA ASN A 128 -10.38 19.76 -21.06
C ASN A 128 -9.31 18.98 -21.82
N ASN A 129 -8.75 17.92 -21.23
CA ASN A 129 -7.62 17.15 -21.77
C ASN A 129 -7.77 16.77 -23.26
N ALA A 130 -8.99 16.52 -23.74
CA ALA A 130 -9.26 16.22 -25.15
C ALA A 130 -8.94 17.38 -26.12
N ASN A 131 -8.87 18.62 -25.64
CA ASN A 131 -8.63 19.83 -26.43
C ASN A 131 -7.18 20.33 -26.32
N CYS A 132 -6.33 19.61 -25.59
CA CYS A 132 -4.94 19.95 -25.33
C CYS A 132 -4.07 19.35 -26.43
N LYS A 133 -3.79 20.16 -27.45
CA LYS A 133 -2.92 19.80 -28.58
C LYS A 133 -1.53 20.41 -28.41
#